data_AF-A0A814BSG2-F1
#
_entry.id   AF-A0A814BSG2-F1
#
_cell.length_a   1.000
_cell.length_b   1.000
_cell.length_c   1.000
_cell.angle_alpha   90.00
_cell.angle_beta   90.00
_cell.angle_gamma   90.00
#
_symmetry.space_group_name_H-M   'P 1'
#
loop_
_entity.id
_entity.type
_entity.pdbx_description
1 polymer ?
#
loop_
_entity_poly.entity_id
_entity_poly.type
_entity_poly.pdbx_seq_one_letter_code
_entity_poly.pdbx_strand_id
1 'polypeptide(L)'
;MPSHVTDVEGDWKIVDYPQHPDCVNCQIEIKGYGLDPNVFKLDMDVTNHLTCILKHNSTTNQWAISDFSSTEIGALPEEMYKEDVLRNLISRLQKLEVQDEHQLIIKTNNGEQVRLERLL
;
A
#
# COMPACT_ATOMS: atom_id res chain seq x y z
N MET A 1 -7.31 15.07 -15.91
CA MET A 1 -7.81 13.82 -16.51
C MET A 1 -8.12 12.86 -15.38
N PRO A 2 -9.17 12.03 -15.43
CA PRO A 2 -9.39 11.03 -14.38
C PRO A 2 -8.20 10.05 -14.39
N SER A 3 -7.54 9.88 -13.25
CA SER A 3 -6.51 8.86 -13.05
C SER A 3 -7.11 7.48 -13.35
N HIS A 4 -6.50 6.75 -14.28
CA HIS A 4 -6.88 5.37 -14.54
C HIS A 4 -6.51 4.53 -13.31
N VAL A 5 -7.32 3.51 -12.99
CA VAL A 5 -7.01 2.64 -11.85
C VAL A 5 -5.65 1.94 -12.01
N THR A 6 -5.19 1.75 -13.25
CA THR A 6 -3.87 1.23 -13.60
C THR A 6 -2.72 2.16 -13.21
N ASP A 7 -2.98 3.46 -12.99
CA ASP A 7 -1.94 4.42 -12.64
C ASP A 7 -1.36 4.16 -11.24
N VAL A 8 -2.03 3.34 -10.43
CA VAL A 8 -1.53 2.89 -9.12
C VAL A 8 -0.45 1.81 -9.24
N GLU A 9 -0.32 1.14 -10.39
CA GLU A 9 0.62 0.02 -10.55
C GLU A 9 2.06 0.51 -10.65
N GLY A 10 2.96 -0.04 -9.86
CA GLY A 10 4.38 0.26 -9.91
C GLY A 10 5.04 0.11 -8.55
N ASP A 11 6.32 0.46 -8.53
CA ASP A 11 7.14 0.49 -7.33
C ASP A 11 7.07 1.86 -6.69
N TRP A 12 6.73 1.88 -5.41
CA TRP A 12 6.50 3.10 -4.64
C TRP A 12 7.38 3.11 -3.40
N LYS A 13 7.77 4.30 -2.95
CA LYS A 13 8.53 4.50 -1.73
C LYS A 13 7.82 5.51 -0.85
N ILE A 14 7.63 5.18 0.43
CA ILE A 14 7.09 6.13 1.41
C ILE A 14 8.06 7.29 1.60
N VAL A 15 7.59 8.51 1.36
CA VAL A 15 8.36 9.75 1.52
C VAL A 15 7.82 10.66 2.62
N ASP A 16 6.58 10.43 3.06
CA ASP A 16 5.98 11.15 4.19
C ASP A 16 4.97 10.25 4.92
N TYR A 17 5.23 10.02 6.21
CA TYR A 17 4.34 9.29 7.12
C TYR A 17 4.45 9.88 8.54
N PRO A 18 3.73 10.99 8.83
CA PRO A 18 3.94 11.78 10.06
C PRO A 18 3.75 11.00 11.36
N GLN A 19 2.82 10.05 11.39
CA GLN A 19 2.52 9.22 12.57
C GLN A 19 3.62 8.16 12.81
N HIS A 20 4.32 7.75 11.75
CA HIS A 20 5.30 6.67 11.77
C HIS A 20 6.51 6.99 10.88
N PRO A 21 7.36 7.96 11.27
CA PRO A 21 8.49 8.40 10.45
C PRO A 21 9.51 7.29 10.15
N ASP A 22 9.57 6.23 10.97
CA ASP A 22 10.45 5.08 10.74
C ASP A 22 10.09 4.25 9.50
N CYS A 23 8.86 4.41 9.00
CA CYS A 23 8.40 3.76 7.77
C CYS A 23 8.78 4.56 6.51
N VAL A 24 9.38 5.75 6.64
CA VAL A 24 9.94 6.46 5.48
C VAL A 24 11.03 5.60 4.84
N ASN A 25 11.03 5.55 3.51
CA ASN A 25 11.82 4.66 2.65
C ASN A 25 11.37 3.19 2.59
N CYS A 26 10.30 2.79 3.28
CA CYS A 26 9.68 1.49 2.99
C CYS A 26 9.16 1.47 1.55
N GLN A 27 9.38 0.36 0.87
CA GLN A 27 8.97 0.15 -0.51
C GLN A 27 7.66 -0.63 -0.56
N ILE A 28 6.80 -0.26 -1.51
CA ILE A 28 5.52 -0.89 -1.76
C ILE A 28 5.41 -1.12 -3.27
N GLU A 29 5.28 -2.36 -3.68
CA GLU A 29 5.01 -2.72 -5.06
C GLU A 29 3.50 -2.96 -5.23
N ILE A 30 2.90 -2.39 -6.26
CA ILE A 30 1.49 -2.63 -6.61
C ILE A 30 1.40 -3.12 -8.05
N LYS A 31 0.73 -4.24 -8.29
CA LYS A 31 0.57 -4.83 -9.63
C LYS A 31 -0.85 -5.34 -9.83
N GLY A 32 -1.35 -5.33 -11.08
CA GLY A 32 -2.58 -6.05 -11.41
C GLY A 32 -2.49 -7.54 -11.04
N TYR A 33 -3.58 -8.13 -10.54
CA TYR A 33 -3.60 -9.51 -10.08
C TYR A 33 -4.79 -10.31 -10.63
N GLY A 34 -4.48 -11.40 -11.35
CA GLY A 34 -5.48 -12.26 -11.98
C GLY A 34 -6.06 -11.68 -13.26
N LEU A 35 -7.31 -12.05 -13.57
CA LEU A 35 -8.03 -11.59 -14.76
C LEU A 35 -9.00 -10.43 -14.48
N ASP A 36 -9.22 -10.06 -13.21
CA ASP A 36 -10.11 -8.95 -12.83
C ASP A 36 -9.29 -7.64 -12.83
N PRO A 37 -9.64 -6.66 -13.69
CA PRO A 37 -8.90 -5.39 -13.80
C PRO A 37 -9.02 -4.49 -12.56
N ASN A 38 -9.85 -4.85 -11.58
CA ASN A 38 -10.00 -4.13 -10.32
C ASN A 38 -9.31 -4.84 -9.15
N VAL A 39 -8.57 -5.91 -9.40
CA VAL A 39 -7.86 -6.67 -8.36
C VAL A 39 -6.36 -6.47 -8.54
N PHE A 40 -5.69 -6.14 -7.44
CA PHE A 40 -4.28 -5.80 -7.40
C PHE A 40 -3.60 -6.58 -6.29
N LYS A 41 -2.33 -6.90 -6.50
CA LYS A 41 -1.41 -7.40 -5.47
C LYS A 41 -0.59 -6.22 -4.97
N LEU A 42 -0.52 -6.05 -3.66
CA LEU A 42 0.35 -5.11 -2.98
C LEU A 42 1.38 -5.92 -2.18
N ASP A 43 2.65 -5.72 -2.48
CA ASP A 43 3.76 -6.37 -1.80
C ASP A 43 4.61 -5.34 -1.06
N MET A 44 5.09 -5.67 0.13
CA MET A 44 5.97 -4.83 0.92
C MET A 44 7.12 -5.68 1.48
N ASP A 45 8.35 -5.27 1.16
CA ASP A 45 9.55 -5.87 1.70
C ASP A 45 9.98 -5.14 2.97
N VAL A 46 9.60 -5.71 4.11
CA VAL A 46 10.15 -5.36 5.43
C VAL A 46 10.93 -6.56 5.97
N THR A 47 11.00 -6.71 7.29
CA THR A 47 11.61 -7.90 7.92
C THR A 47 10.99 -9.19 7.38
N ASN A 48 9.66 -9.19 7.24
CA ASN A 48 8.91 -10.20 6.51
C ASN A 48 8.40 -9.63 5.18
N HIS A 49 8.20 -10.50 4.20
CA HIS A 49 7.50 -10.16 2.97
C HIS A 49 6.00 -10.16 3.23
N LEU A 50 5.36 -8.99 3.15
CA LEU A 50 3.92 -8.85 3.27
C LEU A 50 3.27 -8.82 1.90
N THR A 51 2.26 -9.65 1.68
CA THR A 51 1.46 -9.68 0.45
C THR A 51 -0.01 -9.45 0.79
N CYS A 52 -0.61 -8.44 0.14
CA CYS A 52 -2.03 -8.12 0.26
C CYS A 52 -2.68 -8.20 -1.12
N ILE A 53 -3.90 -8.76 -1.19
CA ILE A 53 -4.75 -8.63 -2.37
C ILE A 53 -5.75 -7.51 -2.13
N LEU A 54 -5.72 -6.50 -3.00
CA LEU A 54 -6.59 -5.34 -2.96
C LEU A 54 -7.67 -5.45 -4.04
N LYS A 55 -8.88 -5.00 -3.72
CA LYS A 55 -9.99 -4.87 -4.67
C LYS A 55 -10.48 -3.43 -4.71
N HIS A 56 -10.47 -2.86 -5.90
CA HIS A 56 -11.04 -1.55 -6.18
C HIS A 56 -12.53 -1.66 -6.50
N ASN A 57 -13.33 -0.77 -5.91
CA ASN A 57 -14.71 -0.57 -6.28
C ASN A 57 -14.79 0.69 -7.17
N SER A 58 -14.93 0.49 -8.48
CA SER A 58 -15.00 1.56 -9.47
C SER A 58 -16.22 2.48 -9.32
N THR A 59 -17.28 2.03 -8.65
CA THR A 59 -18.49 2.84 -8.41
C THR A 59 -18.31 3.82 -7.25
N THR A 60 -17.65 3.38 -6.17
CA THR A 60 -17.42 4.22 -4.96
C THR A 60 -16.02 4.82 -4.89
N ASN A 61 -15.13 4.42 -5.81
CA ASN A 61 -13.70 4.70 -5.79
C ASN A 61 -13.05 4.36 -4.43
N GLN A 62 -13.47 3.24 -3.84
CA GLN A 62 -12.93 2.72 -2.58
C GLN A 62 -12.10 1.46 -2.81
N TRP A 63 -11.13 1.26 -1.94
CA TRP A 63 -10.25 0.10 -1.94
C TRP A 63 -10.52 -0.73 -0.69
N ALA A 64 -10.45 -2.05 -0.82
CA ALA A 64 -10.57 -2.98 0.29
C ALA A 64 -9.57 -4.13 0.13
N ILE A 65 -9.12 -4.68 1.25
CA ILE A 65 -8.34 -5.92 1.24
C ILE A 65 -9.30 -7.10 1.07
N SER A 66 -8.98 -7.98 0.13
CA SER A 66 -9.63 -9.29 0.00
C SER A 66 -8.84 -10.42 0.65
N ASP A 67 -7.51 -10.31 0.70
CA ASP A 67 -6.64 -11.32 1.31
C ASP A 67 -5.33 -10.73 1.82
N PHE A 68 -4.72 -11.36 2.82
CA PHE A 68 -3.46 -10.93 3.45
C PHE A 68 -2.60 -12.13 3.83
N SER A 69 -1.32 -12.10 3.48
CA SER A 69 -0.32 -13.08 3.88
C SER A 69 1.02 -12.42 4.26
N SER A 70 1.80 -13.08 5.11
CA SER A 70 3.14 -12.68 5.52
C SER A 70 4.05 -13.90 5.53
N THR A 71 5.31 -13.76 5.13
CA THR A 71 6.32 -14.80 5.39
C THR A 71 6.75 -14.69 6.85
N GLU A 72 6.24 -15.54 7.75
CA GLU A 72 6.61 -15.46 9.17
C GLU A 72 8.06 -15.94 9.38
N ILE A 73 9.02 -15.01 9.31
CA ILE A 73 10.37 -15.22 9.81
C ILE A 73 10.36 -14.72 11.26
N GLY A 74 10.70 -15.59 12.21
CA GLY A 74 10.75 -15.21 13.62
C GLY A 74 11.69 -14.02 13.82
N ALA A 75 11.12 -12.88 14.19
CA ALA A 75 11.83 -11.62 14.38
C ALA A 75 11.53 -11.05 15.77
N LEU A 76 12.40 -10.18 16.27
CA LEU A 76 12.17 -9.48 17.52
C LEU A 76 11.02 -8.46 17.36
N PRO A 77 10.27 -8.14 18.43
CA PRO A 77 9.17 -7.16 18.35
C PRO A 77 9.60 -5.81 17.77
N GLU A 78 10.83 -5.37 18.04
CA GLU A 78 11.40 -4.13 17.52
C GLU A 78 11.60 -4.19 15.98
N GLU A 79 11.90 -5.37 15.45
CA GLU A 79 12.08 -5.64 14.02
C GLU A 79 10.73 -5.81 13.30
N MET A 80 9.67 -6.18 14.05
CA MET A 80 8.29 -6.30 13.57
C MET A 80 7.52 -4.98 13.63
N TYR A 81 8.01 -3.95 14.32
CA TYR A 81 7.28 -2.68 14.49
C TYR A 81 6.85 -2.07 13.14
N LYS A 82 7.73 -2.01 12.15
CA LYS A 82 7.40 -1.49 10.81
C LYS A 82 6.35 -2.35 10.12
N GLU A 83 6.44 -3.66 10.28
CA GLU A 83 5.47 -4.61 9.73
C GLU A 83 4.08 -4.38 10.31
N ASP A 84 3.98 -4.26 11.64
CA ASP A 84 2.72 -3.99 12.32
C ASP A 84 2.11 -2.65 11.90
N VAL A 85 2.94 -1.61 11.76
CA VAL A 85 2.50 -0.29 11.28
C VAL A 85 1.98 -0.37 9.85
N LEU A 86 2.71 -1.00 8.93
CA LEU A 86 2.30 -1.12 7.53
C LEU A 86 1.09 -2.04 7.38
N ARG A 87 1.02 -3.13 8.14
CA ARG A 87 -0.17 -3.99 8.21
C ARG A 87 -1.40 -3.21 8.67
N ASN A 88 -1.25 -2.39 9.70
CA ASN A 88 -2.33 -1.52 10.18
C ASN A 88 -2.73 -0.48 9.12
N LEU A 89 -1.76 0.16 8.45
CA LEU A 89 -2.00 1.11 7.36
C LEU A 89 -2.85 0.48 6.25
N ILE A 90 -2.43 -0.68 5.73
CA ILE A 90 -3.14 -1.36 4.65
C ILE A 90 -4.50 -1.88 5.14
N SER A 91 -4.61 -2.41 6.37
CA SER A 91 -5.88 -2.86 6.96
C SER A 91 -6.97 -1.77 7.00
N ARG A 92 -6.54 -0.51 7.05
CA ARG A 92 -7.39 0.67 7.11
C ARG A 92 -7.48 1.40 5.77
N LEU A 93 -6.83 0.88 4.72
CA LEU A 93 -6.85 1.47 3.39
C LEU A 93 -8.28 1.72 2.93
N GLN A 94 -8.55 2.96 2.54
CA GLN A 94 -9.83 3.37 1.99
C GLN A 94 -9.68 3.86 0.56
N LYS A 95 -8.62 4.62 0.28
CA LYS A 95 -8.34 5.17 -1.05
C LYS A 95 -6.85 5.13 -1.38
N LEU A 96 -6.58 4.85 -2.65
CA LEU A 96 -5.33 5.14 -3.34
C LEU A 96 -5.60 6.28 -4.31
N GLU A 97 -4.93 7.41 -4.11
CA GLU A 97 -5.07 8.60 -4.97
C GLU A 97 -3.74 8.91 -5.63
N VAL A 98 -3.69 8.74 -6.95
CA VAL A 98 -2.56 9.15 -7.79
C VAL A 98 -2.74 10.63 -8.11
N GLN A 99 -1.81 11.49 -7.65
CA GLN A 99 -1.87 12.92 -7.94
C GLN A 99 -1.24 13.25 -9.30
N ASP A 100 -0.18 12.54 -9.65
CA ASP A 100 0.53 12.59 -10.93
C ASP A 100 1.25 11.24 -11.17
N GLU A 101 1.99 11.10 -12.26
CA GLU A 101 2.70 9.85 -12.60
C GLU A 101 3.76 9.43 -11.57
N HIS A 102 4.13 10.31 -10.63
CA HIS A 102 5.20 10.12 -9.67
C HIS A 102 4.72 10.06 -8.22
N GLN A 103 3.48 10.43 -7.91
CA GLN A 103 2.99 10.52 -6.53
C GLN A 103 1.69 9.76 -6.29
N LEU A 104 1.73 8.90 -5.27
CA LEU A 104 0.59 8.16 -4.74
C LEU A 104 0.33 8.57 -3.29
N ILE A 105 -0.94 8.73 -2.94
CA ILE A 105 -1.39 8.96 -1.57
C ILE A 105 -2.27 7.80 -1.12
N ILE A 106 -1.86 7.15 -0.04
CA ILE A 106 -2.69 6.22 0.70
C ILE A 106 -3.52 7.03 1.69
N LYS A 107 -4.85 6.90 1.63
CA LYS A 107 -5.77 7.44 2.64
C LYS A 107 -6.48 6.31 3.35
N THR A 108 -6.50 6.40 4.67
CA THR A 108 -7.14 5.41 5.54
C THR A 108 -8.50 5.90 6.05
N ASN A 109 -9.31 4.96 6.54
CA ASN A 109 -10.61 5.26 7.13
C ASN A 109 -10.55 6.06 8.45
N ASN A 110 -9.38 6.13 9.11
CA ASN A 110 -9.16 6.93 10.32
C ASN A 110 -8.58 8.33 10.01
N GLY A 111 -8.43 8.69 8.73
CA GLY A 111 -7.99 10.02 8.31
C GLY A 111 -6.47 10.19 8.18
N GLU A 112 -5.68 9.13 8.38
CA GLU A 112 -4.24 9.16 8.08
C GLU A 112 -4.01 9.25 6.57
N GLN A 113 -2.91 9.91 6.22
CA GLN A 113 -2.46 10.05 4.85
C GLN A 113 -0.97 9.75 4.79
N VAL A 114 -0.59 8.88 3.86
CA VAL A 114 0.80 8.51 3.62
C VAL A 114 1.12 8.84 2.17
N ARG A 115 2.21 9.59 1.97
CA ARG A 115 2.67 10.00 0.64
C ARG A 115 3.78 9.09 0.18
N LEU A 116 3.65 8.64 -1.07
CA LEU A 116 4.61 7.79 -1.74
C LEU A 116 5.07 8.44 -3.04
N GLU A 117 6.33 8.18 -3.39
CA GLU A 117 6.92 8.55 -4.67
C GLU A 117 7.26 7.29 -5.47
N ARG A 118 7.05 7.34 -6.78
CA ARG A 118 7.37 6.24 -7.68
C ARG A 118 8.88 6.04 -7.78
N LEU A 119 9.33 4.79 -7.75
CA LEU A 119 10.70 4.38 -8.02
C LEU A 119 10.86 4.20 -9.53
N LEU A 120 11.86 4.86 -10.12
CA LEU A 120 12.16 4.87 -11.56
C LEU A 120 12.83 3.56 -12.01
#